data_AF-A0A951NV06-F1
#
_entry.id   AF-A0A951NV06-F1
#
_cell.length_a   1.000
_cell.length_b   1.000
_cell.length_c   1.000
_cell.angle_alpha   90.00
_cell.angle_beta   90.00
_cell.angle_gamma   90.00
#
_symmetry.space_group_name_H-M   'P 1'
#
loop_
_entity.id
_entity.type
_entity.pdbx_description
1 polymer ?
#
loop_
_entity_poly.entity_id
_entity_poly.type
_entity_poly.pdbx_seq_one_letter_code
_entity_poly.pdbx_strand_id
1 'polypeptide(L)'
;MEMPSLLNQRAEEILTFIESYRAEYGWARVVELAREKFVENEAQPAQQALGDLLLQARTLALVQGQLDDDRHALHSGRLNHEQDISIGHHYEMLRQEACTYNHQLRGFIESHRDSVDRYDLTRWLATASGGRHAWAESEITGAVSEIALHAALMGLPELVDLRYGSLGEDLHGYDFVATWQGRLLTVDAKTGYFHPLTEEKHGHEHLEIHVPRDVVQGFRLTRSGLDDLRRDVRGALRFKVGVEPHASHKHYAFKPIVATA
;
A
#
# COMPACT_ATOMS: atom_id res chain seq x y z
N MET A 1 30.13 -13.61 -14.73
CA MET A 1 29.41 -12.40 -15.16
C MET A 1 27.96 -12.85 -15.34
N GLU A 2 27.10 -12.58 -14.35
CA GLU A 2 25.68 -12.88 -14.49
C GLU A 2 25.05 -11.87 -15.44
N MET A 3 24.24 -12.35 -16.39
CA MET A 3 23.47 -11.46 -17.25
C MET A 3 22.40 -10.76 -16.41
N PRO A 4 22.15 -9.45 -16.61
CA PRO A 4 21.05 -8.76 -15.95
C PRO A 4 19.73 -9.49 -16.24
N SER A 5 18.85 -9.56 -15.25
CA SER A 5 17.50 -10.06 -15.48
C SER A 5 16.82 -9.22 -16.58
N LEU A 6 15.90 -9.82 -17.35
CA LEU A 6 15.13 -9.09 -18.37
C LEU A 6 14.34 -7.91 -17.77
N LEU A 7 13.96 -8.00 -16.50
CA LEU A 7 13.31 -6.91 -15.77
C LEU A 7 14.29 -5.77 -15.47
N ASN A 8 15.52 -6.07 -15.07
CA ASN A 8 16.54 -5.05 -14.86
C ASN A 8 16.83 -4.29 -16.15
N GLN A 9 17.02 -4.99 -17.26
CA GLN A 9 17.22 -4.34 -18.55
C GLN A 9 16.04 -3.44 -18.92
N ARG A 10 14.80 -3.93 -18.77
CA ARG A 10 13.60 -3.15 -19.08
C ARG A 10 13.47 -1.90 -18.22
N ALA A 11 13.74 -2.01 -16.92
CA ALA A 11 13.73 -0.86 -16.02
C ALA A 11 14.71 0.22 -16.50
N GLU A 12 15.96 -0.14 -16.79
CA GLU A 12 16.97 0.82 -17.24
C GLU A 12 16.58 1.49 -18.57
N GLU A 13 15.98 0.75 -19.51
CA GLU A 13 15.49 1.30 -20.78
C GLU A 13 14.42 2.37 -20.56
N ILE A 14 13.45 2.10 -19.68
CA ILE A 14 12.36 3.03 -19.35
C ILE A 14 12.94 4.27 -18.64
N LEU A 15 13.79 4.08 -17.64
CA LEU A 15 14.37 5.17 -16.86
C LEU A 15 15.26 6.06 -17.73
N THR A 16 16.12 5.46 -18.56
CA THR A 16 16.97 6.19 -19.51
C THR A 16 16.13 7.00 -20.49
N PHE A 17 15.02 6.42 -20.99
CA PHE A 17 14.11 7.13 -21.88
C PHE A 17 13.50 8.36 -21.18
N ILE A 18 12.97 8.20 -19.96
CA ILE A 18 12.40 9.30 -19.18
C ILE A 18 13.45 10.39 -18.97
N GLU A 19 14.65 10.04 -18.54
CA GLU A 19 15.71 11.01 -18.26
C GLU A 19 16.18 11.77 -19.50
N SER A 20 16.28 11.09 -20.64
CA SER A 20 16.75 11.68 -21.90
C SER A 20 15.77 12.70 -22.47
N TYR A 21 14.47 12.44 -22.30
CA TYR A 21 13.43 13.22 -22.98
C TYR A 21 12.66 14.19 -22.05
N ARG A 22 12.78 14.05 -20.72
CA ARG A 22 11.99 14.87 -19.78
C ARG A 22 12.29 16.36 -19.87
N ALA A 23 13.53 16.73 -20.22
CA ALA A 23 13.93 18.13 -20.32
C ALA A 23 13.30 18.82 -21.54
N GLU A 24 13.05 18.07 -22.61
CA GLU A 24 12.48 18.57 -23.86
C GLU A 24 10.95 18.60 -23.83
N TYR A 25 10.30 17.51 -23.40
CA TYR A 25 8.84 17.37 -23.49
C TYR A 25 8.11 17.63 -22.18
N GLY A 26 8.82 17.72 -21.04
CA GLY A 26 8.22 17.71 -19.73
C GLY A 26 7.69 16.33 -19.31
N TRP A 27 7.38 16.19 -18.02
CA TRP A 27 7.06 14.89 -17.41
C TRP A 27 5.80 14.23 -17.96
N ALA A 28 4.71 14.99 -18.10
CA ALA A 28 3.43 14.43 -18.55
C ALA A 28 3.58 13.78 -19.94
N ARG A 29 4.15 14.52 -20.90
CA ARG A 29 4.32 14.01 -22.26
C ARG A 29 5.36 12.88 -22.34
N VAL A 30 6.43 12.93 -21.56
CA VAL A 30 7.40 11.82 -21.51
C VAL A 30 6.78 10.53 -20.99
N VAL A 31 5.92 10.60 -19.97
CA VAL A 31 5.24 9.43 -19.42
C VAL A 31 4.28 8.82 -20.44
N GLU A 32 3.52 9.65 -21.18
CA GLU A 32 2.67 9.18 -22.28
C GLU A 32 3.50 8.47 -23.36
N LEU A 33 4.57 9.10 -23.84
CA LEU A 33 5.44 8.50 -24.86
C LEU A 33 6.10 7.20 -24.38
N ALA A 34 6.49 7.14 -23.11
CA ALA A 34 7.04 5.92 -22.53
C ALA A 34 5.97 4.82 -22.39
N ARG A 35 4.73 5.18 -22.09
CA ARG A 35 3.60 4.24 -22.02
C ARG A 35 3.32 3.62 -23.38
N GLU A 36 3.18 4.45 -24.42
CA GLU A 36 3.00 4.01 -25.81
C GLU A 36 4.13 3.05 -26.23
N LYS A 37 5.37 3.36 -25.83
CA LYS A 37 6.57 2.61 -26.23
C LYS A 37 6.80 1.31 -25.46
N PHE A 38 6.53 1.28 -24.16
CA PHE A 38 6.98 0.20 -23.27
C PHE A 38 5.84 -0.57 -22.58
N VAL A 39 4.58 -0.11 -22.68
CA VAL A 39 3.45 -0.73 -21.93
C VAL A 39 2.32 -1.17 -22.86
N GLU A 40 1.82 -0.31 -23.75
CA GLU A 40 0.56 -0.56 -24.49
C GLU A 40 0.58 -1.80 -25.38
N ASN A 41 1.76 -2.21 -25.86
CA ASN A 41 1.95 -3.38 -26.72
C ASN A 41 2.98 -4.37 -26.16
N GLU A 42 3.27 -4.29 -24.86
CA GLU A 42 4.23 -5.19 -24.22
C GLU A 42 3.61 -6.59 -24.07
N ALA A 43 4.23 -7.58 -24.71
CA ALA A 43 3.74 -8.96 -24.74
C ALA A 43 4.09 -9.74 -23.47
N GLN A 44 5.08 -9.28 -22.70
CA GLN A 44 5.52 -9.89 -21.46
C GLN A 44 4.80 -9.23 -20.26
N PRO A 45 3.85 -9.92 -19.58
CA PRO A 45 3.05 -9.31 -18.51
C PRO A 45 3.89 -8.71 -17.38
N ALA A 46 5.01 -9.34 -17.03
CA ALA A 46 5.93 -8.86 -16.00
C ALA A 46 6.61 -7.53 -16.39
N GLN A 47 6.96 -7.35 -17.67
CA GLN A 47 7.56 -6.11 -18.16
C GLN A 47 6.51 -5.00 -18.30
N GLN A 48 5.28 -5.36 -18.71
CA GLN A 48 4.16 -4.44 -18.74
C GLN A 48 3.84 -3.90 -17.34
N ALA A 49 3.70 -4.79 -16.35
CA ALA A 49 3.45 -4.41 -14.96
C ALA A 49 4.58 -3.55 -14.36
N LEU A 50 5.85 -3.89 -14.65
CA LEU A 50 6.99 -3.06 -14.28
C LEU A 50 6.88 -1.66 -14.91
N GLY A 51 6.57 -1.59 -16.21
CA GLY A 51 6.39 -0.32 -16.91
C GLY A 51 5.29 0.53 -16.29
N ASP A 52 4.11 -0.06 -16.03
CA ASP A 52 3.01 0.63 -15.36
C ASP A 52 3.40 1.20 -14.00
N LEU A 53 4.16 0.45 -13.20
CA LEU A 53 4.64 0.90 -11.90
C LEU A 53 5.62 2.07 -12.00
N LEU A 54 6.61 1.98 -12.89
CA LEU A 54 7.61 3.03 -13.05
C LEU A 54 6.99 4.31 -13.61
N LEU A 55 6.10 4.19 -14.60
CA LEU A 55 5.47 5.35 -15.23
C LEU A 55 4.50 6.09 -14.32
N GLN A 56 3.91 5.41 -13.34
CA GLN A 56 3.04 6.01 -12.34
C GLN A 56 3.80 6.58 -11.13
N ALA A 57 5.03 6.10 -10.85
CA ALA A 57 5.78 6.43 -9.64
C ALA A 57 5.90 7.93 -9.36
N ARG A 58 6.10 8.76 -10.41
CA ARG A 58 6.15 10.21 -10.23
C ARG A 58 4.82 10.80 -9.77
N THR A 59 3.73 10.43 -10.43
CA THR A 59 2.40 10.92 -10.09
C THR A 59 2.10 10.56 -8.65
N LEU A 60 2.33 9.31 -8.26
CA LEU A 60 2.05 8.87 -6.90
C LEU A 60 2.93 9.55 -5.85
N ALA A 61 4.20 9.79 -6.14
CA ALA A 61 5.05 10.51 -5.22
C ALA A 61 4.63 11.99 -5.02
N LEU A 62 3.88 12.56 -5.97
CA LEU A 62 3.25 13.89 -5.82
C LEU A 62 1.90 13.79 -5.08
N VAL A 63 1.07 12.80 -5.46
CA VAL A 63 -0.21 12.48 -4.79
C VAL A 63 0.01 12.26 -3.29
N GLN A 64 1.03 11.49 -2.91
CA GLN A 64 1.32 11.21 -1.50
C GLN A 64 1.69 12.48 -0.72
N GLY A 65 2.43 13.41 -1.33
CA GLY A 65 2.71 14.72 -0.72
C GLY A 65 1.44 15.55 -0.53
N GLN A 66 0.54 15.51 -1.51
CA GLN A 66 -0.74 16.22 -1.42
C GLN A 66 -1.69 15.59 -0.40
N LEU A 67 -1.70 14.26 -0.28
CA LEU A 67 -2.43 13.54 0.76
C LEU A 67 -1.94 13.93 2.16
N ASP A 68 -0.63 14.10 2.34
CA ASP A 68 -0.06 14.56 3.60
C ASP A 68 -0.50 15.99 3.95
N ASP A 69 -0.48 16.89 2.97
CA ASP A 69 -0.94 18.28 3.12
C ASP A 69 -2.44 18.36 3.44
N ASP A 70 -3.26 17.62 2.71
CA ASP A 70 -4.71 17.57 2.89
C ASP A 70 -5.08 16.96 4.25
N ARG A 71 -4.41 15.87 4.64
CA ARG A 71 -4.54 15.27 5.97
C ARG A 71 -4.18 16.28 7.06
N HIS A 72 -3.05 16.98 6.92
CA HIS A 72 -2.68 18.00 7.89
C HIS A 72 -3.73 19.12 8.00
N ALA A 73 -4.27 19.57 6.87
CA ALA A 73 -5.30 20.61 6.83
C ALA A 73 -6.59 20.16 7.54
N LEU A 74 -7.09 18.94 7.23
CA LEU A 74 -8.29 18.36 7.85
C LEU A 74 -8.13 18.20 9.37
N HIS A 75 -6.96 17.76 9.83
CA HIS A 75 -6.68 17.58 11.26
C HIS A 75 -6.38 18.88 12.00
N SER A 76 -6.11 19.99 11.30
CA SER A 76 -5.76 21.27 11.93
C SER A 76 -6.92 21.92 12.70
N GLY A 77 -8.18 21.58 12.37
CA GLY A 77 -9.39 22.20 12.92
C GLY A 77 -9.60 23.65 12.51
N ARG A 78 -8.86 24.16 11.50
CA ARG A 78 -8.88 25.56 11.07
C ARG A 78 -9.71 25.84 9.82
N LEU A 79 -10.25 24.79 9.20
CA LEU A 79 -11.02 24.89 7.96
C LEU A 79 -12.46 25.34 8.27
N ASN A 80 -13.01 26.19 7.41
CA ASN A 80 -14.46 26.41 7.40
C ASN A 80 -15.18 25.23 6.73
N HIS A 81 -16.52 25.19 6.81
CA HIS A 81 -17.30 24.05 6.31
C HIS A 81 -17.11 23.75 4.81
N GLU A 82 -17.04 24.79 3.97
CA GLU A 82 -16.85 24.61 2.52
C GLU A 82 -15.45 24.08 2.20
N GLN A 83 -14.43 24.58 2.90
CA GLN A 83 -13.06 24.10 2.78
C GLN A 83 -12.93 22.65 3.26
N ASP A 84 -13.59 22.30 4.36
CA ASP A 84 -13.60 20.94 4.92
C ASP A 84 -14.18 19.93 3.93
N ILE A 85 -15.34 20.25 3.32
CA ILE A 85 -15.93 19.41 2.27
C ILE A 85 -15.00 19.30 1.05
N SER A 86 -14.49 20.44 0.56
CA SER A 86 -13.68 20.46 -0.66
C SER A 86 -12.38 19.67 -0.49
N ILE A 87 -11.68 19.86 0.63
CA ILE A 87 -10.43 19.15 0.93
C ILE A 87 -10.73 17.68 1.22
N GLY A 88 -11.83 17.37 1.90
CA GLY A 88 -12.25 15.99 2.14
C GLY A 88 -12.49 15.21 0.83
N HIS A 89 -13.19 15.80 -0.14
CA HIS A 89 -13.40 15.16 -1.44
C HIS A 89 -12.11 14.98 -2.24
N HIS A 90 -11.23 15.98 -2.20
CA HIS A 90 -9.93 15.90 -2.87
C HIS A 90 -9.05 14.80 -2.25
N TYR A 91 -8.99 14.76 -0.92
CA TYR A 91 -8.28 13.72 -0.18
C TYR A 91 -8.76 12.32 -0.54
N GLU A 92 -10.08 12.08 -0.60
CA GLU A 92 -10.63 10.77 -0.94
C GLU A 92 -10.31 10.34 -2.38
N MET A 93 -10.37 11.28 -3.34
CA MET A 93 -9.99 11.03 -4.73
C MET A 93 -8.53 10.59 -4.83
N LEU A 94 -7.63 11.36 -4.22
CA LEU A 94 -6.20 11.09 -4.21
C LEU A 94 -5.87 9.77 -3.50
N ARG A 95 -6.61 9.44 -2.44
CA ARG A 95 -6.42 8.20 -1.68
C ARG A 95 -6.76 6.97 -2.52
N GLN A 96 -7.77 7.06 -3.38
CA GLN A 96 -8.11 6.00 -4.32
C GLN A 96 -6.97 5.73 -5.32
N GLU A 97 -6.31 6.78 -5.81
CA GLU A 97 -5.14 6.64 -6.69
C GLU A 97 -3.97 5.97 -5.96
N ALA A 98 -3.66 6.43 -4.74
CA ALA A 98 -2.60 5.86 -3.90
C ALA A 98 -2.85 4.38 -3.59
N CYS A 99 -4.06 4.02 -3.14
CA CYS A 99 -4.41 2.62 -2.87
C CYS A 99 -4.29 1.74 -4.12
N THR A 100 -4.72 2.24 -5.29
CA THR A 100 -4.60 1.49 -6.55
C THR A 100 -3.14 1.17 -6.87
N TYR A 101 -2.26 2.14 -6.70
CA TYR A 101 -0.83 1.95 -6.91
C TYR A 101 -0.22 0.97 -5.90
N ASN A 102 -0.60 1.05 -4.63
CA ASN A 102 -0.10 0.15 -3.59
C ASN A 102 -0.46 -1.30 -3.88
N HIS A 103 -1.67 -1.57 -4.38
CA HIS A 103 -2.08 -2.91 -4.81
C HIS A 103 -1.23 -3.41 -5.98
N GLN A 104 -0.94 -2.55 -6.96
CA GLN A 104 -0.06 -2.90 -8.08
C GLN A 104 1.37 -3.20 -7.61
N LEU A 105 1.93 -2.37 -6.73
CA LEU A 105 3.28 -2.53 -6.22
C LEU A 105 3.41 -3.82 -5.40
N ARG A 106 2.45 -4.08 -4.51
CA ARG A 106 2.37 -5.30 -3.72
C ARG A 106 2.29 -6.54 -4.62
N GLY A 107 1.36 -6.54 -5.59
CA GLY A 107 1.20 -7.66 -6.52
C GLY A 107 2.44 -7.93 -7.37
N PHE A 108 3.16 -6.87 -7.78
CA PHE A 108 4.43 -7.00 -8.48
C PHE A 108 5.52 -7.62 -7.61
N ILE A 109 5.68 -7.15 -6.37
CA ILE A 109 6.65 -7.70 -5.43
C ILE A 109 6.33 -9.18 -5.14
N GLU A 110 5.08 -9.54 -4.86
CA GLU A 110 4.71 -10.94 -4.62
C GLU A 110 5.02 -11.84 -5.81
N SER A 111 4.77 -11.36 -7.02
CA SER A 111 4.96 -12.13 -8.26
C SER A 111 6.42 -12.26 -8.67
N HIS A 112 7.28 -11.30 -8.28
CA HIS A 112 8.63 -11.14 -8.82
C HIS A 112 9.73 -10.99 -7.77
N ARG A 113 9.45 -11.27 -6.49
CA ARG A 113 10.44 -11.24 -5.39
C ARG A 113 11.68 -12.10 -5.58
N ASP A 114 11.60 -13.12 -6.44
CA ASP A 114 12.73 -14.04 -6.72
C ASP A 114 13.59 -13.55 -7.90
N SER A 115 13.08 -12.63 -8.72
CA SER A 115 13.74 -12.09 -9.92
C SER A 115 14.12 -10.62 -9.82
N VAL A 116 13.60 -9.91 -8.82
CA VAL A 116 13.89 -8.49 -8.54
C VAL A 116 14.37 -8.37 -7.10
N ASP A 117 15.47 -7.65 -6.91
CA ASP A 117 15.97 -7.31 -5.58
C ASP A 117 15.35 -6.00 -5.05
N ARG A 118 15.25 -5.89 -3.72
CA ARG A 118 14.68 -4.71 -3.06
C ARG A 118 15.44 -3.42 -3.37
N TYR A 119 16.77 -3.48 -3.44
CA TYR A 119 17.59 -2.31 -3.74
C TYR A 119 17.38 -1.83 -5.17
N ASP A 120 17.27 -2.76 -6.13
CA ASP A 120 16.98 -2.44 -7.52
C ASP A 120 15.60 -1.78 -7.66
N LEU A 121 14.55 -2.36 -7.08
CA LEU A 121 13.21 -1.76 -7.14
C LEU A 121 13.17 -0.38 -6.48
N THR A 122 13.82 -0.22 -5.32
CA THR A 122 13.91 1.07 -4.62
C THR A 122 14.59 2.12 -5.49
N ARG A 123 15.70 1.77 -6.12
CA ARG A 123 16.43 2.65 -7.03
C ARG A 123 15.56 3.05 -8.22
N TRP A 124 14.88 2.09 -8.86
CA TRP A 124 14.04 2.39 -10.02
C TRP A 124 12.90 3.34 -9.67
N LEU A 125 12.18 3.09 -8.57
CA LEU A 125 11.10 3.95 -8.10
C LEU A 125 11.62 5.34 -7.70
N ALA A 126 12.79 5.42 -7.06
CA ALA A 126 13.40 6.70 -6.73
C ALA A 126 13.76 7.50 -7.99
N THR A 127 14.36 6.87 -9.01
CA THR A 127 14.67 7.54 -10.28
C THR A 127 13.40 7.98 -11.00
N ALA A 128 12.42 7.07 -11.15
CA ALA A 128 11.16 7.35 -11.84
C ALA A 128 10.34 8.46 -11.16
N SER A 129 10.39 8.56 -9.83
CA SER A 129 9.74 9.63 -9.07
C SER A 129 10.46 10.98 -9.10
N GLY A 130 11.62 11.06 -9.77
CA GLY A 130 12.43 12.27 -9.85
C GLY A 130 13.34 12.50 -8.64
N GLY A 131 13.85 11.42 -8.05
CA GLY A 131 14.80 11.43 -6.94
C GLY A 131 14.18 11.32 -5.54
N ARG A 132 12.91 10.88 -5.42
CA ARG A 132 12.21 10.81 -4.13
C ARG A 132 12.49 9.50 -3.40
N HIS A 133 13.74 9.33 -2.95
CA HIS A 133 14.20 8.11 -2.29
C HIS A 133 13.40 7.73 -1.05
N ALA A 134 13.13 8.69 -0.15
CA ALA A 134 12.38 8.42 1.09
C ALA A 134 10.95 7.93 0.81
N TRP A 135 10.30 8.45 -0.24
CA TRP A 135 9.00 7.97 -0.69
C TRP A 135 9.11 6.53 -1.20
N ALA A 136 10.04 6.26 -2.13
CA ALA A 136 10.22 4.92 -2.69
C ALA A 136 10.52 3.85 -1.62
N GLU A 137 11.37 4.19 -0.65
CA GLU A 137 11.66 3.32 0.50
C GLU A 137 10.42 3.06 1.37
N SER A 138 9.60 4.09 1.59
CA SER A 138 8.36 3.99 2.37
C SER A 138 7.34 3.08 1.68
N GLU A 139 7.09 3.28 0.39
CA GLU A 139 6.13 2.46 -0.38
C GLU A 139 6.53 0.99 -0.40
N ILE A 140 7.80 0.71 -0.68
CA ILE A 140 8.31 -0.66 -0.65
C ILE A 140 8.22 -1.25 0.76
N THR A 141 8.50 -0.46 1.80
CA THR A 141 8.40 -0.94 3.17
C THR A 141 6.95 -1.26 3.54
N GLY A 142 5.98 -0.43 3.14
CA GLY A 142 4.55 -0.69 3.33
C GLY A 142 4.12 -1.98 2.63
N ALA A 143 4.35 -2.07 1.31
CA ALA A 143 3.96 -3.22 0.51
C ALA A 143 4.56 -4.53 1.01
N VAL A 144 5.84 -4.53 1.41
CA VAL A 144 6.48 -5.75 1.92
C VAL A 144 6.00 -6.11 3.33
N SER A 145 5.60 -5.12 4.14
CA SER A 145 5.00 -5.36 5.46
C SER A 145 3.66 -6.05 5.33
N GLU A 146 2.81 -5.60 4.39
CA GLU A 146 1.56 -6.27 4.06
C GLU A 146 1.79 -7.71 3.59
N ILE A 147 2.74 -7.94 2.69
CA ILE A 147 3.08 -9.31 2.22
C ILE A 147 3.52 -10.20 3.38
N ALA A 148 4.33 -9.67 4.30
CA ALA A 148 4.78 -10.40 5.47
C ALA A 148 3.62 -10.75 6.41
N LEU A 149 2.70 -9.80 6.65
CA LEU A 149 1.52 -10.05 7.46
C LEU A 149 0.60 -11.06 6.80
N HIS A 150 0.37 -10.95 5.49
CA HIS A 150 -0.40 -11.92 4.72
C HIS A 150 0.13 -13.35 4.90
N ALA A 151 1.44 -13.55 4.75
CA ALA A 151 2.09 -14.84 4.93
C ALA A 151 2.01 -15.36 6.38
N ALA A 152 2.01 -14.47 7.37
CA ALA A 152 1.78 -14.83 8.77
C ALA A 152 0.34 -15.31 8.99
N LEU A 153 -0.64 -14.53 8.54
CA LEU A 153 -2.08 -14.80 8.65
C LEU A 153 -2.49 -16.09 7.92
N MET A 154 -1.93 -16.36 6.73
CA MET A 154 -2.14 -17.62 6.00
C MET A 154 -1.67 -18.86 6.79
N GLY A 155 -0.75 -18.68 7.74
CA GLY A 155 -0.30 -19.73 8.65
C GLY A 155 -1.19 -19.94 9.89
N LEU A 156 -2.31 -19.23 10.00
CA LEU A 156 -3.26 -19.33 11.11
C LEU A 156 -4.50 -20.11 10.66
N PRO A 157 -4.60 -21.43 10.96
CA PRO A 157 -5.73 -22.26 10.53
C PRO A 157 -7.09 -21.82 11.13
N GLU A 158 -7.08 -21.00 12.18
CA GLU A 158 -8.28 -20.40 12.76
C GLU A 158 -8.89 -19.26 11.93
N LEU A 159 -8.17 -18.74 10.93
CA LEU A 159 -8.65 -17.74 10.00
C LEU A 159 -9.15 -18.42 8.72
N VAL A 160 -10.42 -18.22 8.39
CA VAL A 160 -11.09 -18.81 7.22
C VAL A 160 -11.33 -17.73 6.16
N ASP A 161 -11.29 -18.10 4.88
CA ASP A 161 -11.53 -17.19 3.74
C ASP A 161 -10.62 -15.94 3.76
N LEU A 162 -9.39 -16.09 4.25
CA LEU A 162 -8.41 -15.00 4.27
C LEU A 162 -8.09 -14.53 2.85
N ARG A 163 -8.16 -13.22 2.66
CA ARG A 163 -7.76 -12.53 1.42
C ARG A 163 -7.27 -11.12 1.72
N TYR A 164 -6.60 -10.53 0.73
CA TYR A 164 -6.41 -9.08 0.68
C TYR A 164 -7.78 -8.36 0.64
N GLY A 165 -7.82 -7.19 1.25
CA GLY A 165 -8.89 -6.23 1.08
C GLY A 165 -9.02 -5.83 -0.39
N SER A 166 -10.25 -5.68 -0.86
CA SER A 166 -10.53 -4.99 -2.12
C SER A 166 -10.15 -3.51 -2.03
N LEU A 167 -10.04 -2.81 -3.15
CA LEU A 167 -9.78 -1.36 -3.15
C LEU A 167 -10.75 -0.58 -2.25
N GLY A 168 -12.03 -0.97 -2.28
CA GLY A 168 -13.04 -0.36 -1.41
C GLY A 168 -12.79 -0.63 0.08
N GLU A 169 -12.37 -1.84 0.45
CA GLU A 169 -12.06 -2.18 1.84
C GLU A 169 -10.75 -1.54 2.33
N ASP A 170 -9.76 -1.43 1.47
CA ASP A 170 -8.50 -0.73 1.74
C ASP A 170 -8.72 0.78 1.96
N LEU A 171 -9.65 1.38 1.21
CA LEU A 171 -10.15 2.72 1.51
C LEU A 171 -10.88 2.81 2.86
N HIS A 172 -11.35 1.71 3.45
CA HIS A 172 -11.82 1.72 4.84
C HIS A 172 -10.70 1.40 5.84
N GLY A 173 -9.45 1.26 5.39
CA GLY A 173 -8.28 0.88 6.19
C GLY A 173 -8.29 -0.61 6.54
N TYR A 174 -8.60 -1.46 5.56
CA TYR A 174 -8.59 -2.92 5.71
C TYR A 174 -7.67 -3.55 4.66
N ASP A 175 -6.45 -3.90 5.08
CA ASP A 175 -5.49 -4.60 4.21
C ASP A 175 -5.89 -6.05 3.98
N PHE A 176 -6.53 -6.67 4.98
CA PHE A 176 -6.98 -8.06 4.93
C PHE A 176 -8.37 -8.22 5.48
N VAL A 177 -9.04 -9.24 4.95
CA VAL A 177 -10.36 -9.68 5.38
C VAL A 177 -10.31 -11.18 5.60
N ALA A 178 -10.85 -11.65 6.72
CA ALA A 178 -10.99 -13.06 7.04
C ALA A 178 -12.25 -13.29 7.88
N THR A 179 -12.59 -14.57 8.07
CA THR A 179 -13.58 -15.01 9.05
C THR A 179 -12.86 -15.63 10.26
N TRP A 180 -13.18 -15.15 11.45
CA TRP A 180 -12.69 -15.70 12.71
C TRP A 180 -13.87 -15.99 13.65
N GLN A 181 -13.95 -17.21 14.15
CA GLN A 181 -15.07 -17.68 15.01
C GLN A 181 -16.47 -17.40 14.41
N GLY A 182 -16.59 -17.50 13.07
CA GLY A 182 -17.84 -17.25 12.35
C GLY A 182 -18.21 -15.77 12.20
N ARG A 183 -17.30 -14.84 12.52
CA ARG A 183 -17.48 -13.39 12.40
C ARG A 183 -16.46 -12.80 11.45
N LEU A 184 -16.82 -11.66 10.84
CA LEU A 184 -15.91 -10.88 10.02
C LEU A 184 -14.77 -10.31 10.88
N LEU A 185 -13.54 -10.53 10.42
CA LEU A 185 -12.31 -9.96 10.95
C LEU A 185 -11.66 -9.13 9.84
N THR A 186 -11.35 -7.89 10.12
CA THR A 186 -10.49 -7.06 9.27
C THR A 186 -9.15 -6.85 9.94
N VAL A 187 -8.08 -6.81 9.15
CA VAL A 187 -6.72 -6.61 9.64
C VAL A 187 -6.04 -5.54 8.80
N ASP A 188 -5.26 -4.69 9.46
CA ASP A 188 -4.49 -3.60 8.87
C ASP A 188 -3.03 -3.73 9.36
N ALA A 189 -2.10 -3.74 8.42
CA ALA A 189 -0.67 -3.78 8.66
C ALA A 189 -0.15 -2.34 8.77
N LYS A 190 0.37 -1.96 9.95
CA LYS A 190 1.12 -0.70 10.04
C LYS A 190 2.61 -0.89 10.18
N THR A 191 3.31 0.10 9.65
CA THR A 191 4.74 0.27 9.75
C THR A 191 5.05 1.29 10.86
N GLY A 192 5.81 0.90 11.89
CA GLY A 192 6.17 1.76 13.03
C GLY A 192 5.81 1.18 14.41
N TYR A 193 6.36 1.70 15.50
CA TYR A 193 6.11 1.13 16.84
C TYR A 193 4.71 1.48 17.38
N PHE A 194 3.80 0.51 17.39
CA PHE A 194 2.52 0.56 18.09
C PHE A 194 2.22 -0.81 18.72
N HIS A 195 1.46 -0.82 19.80
CA HIS A 195 0.90 -2.07 20.33
C HIS A 195 -0.19 -2.55 19.39
N PRO A 196 -0.32 -3.86 19.12
CA PRO A 196 -1.46 -4.39 18.39
C PRO A 196 -2.76 -3.93 19.03
N LEU A 197 -3.62 -3.28 18.24
CA LEU A 197 -4.91 -2.77 18.70
C LEU A 197 -6.03 -3.66 18.16
N THR A 198 -6.85 -4.17 19.08
CA THR A 198 -8.17 -4.71 18.75
C THR A 198 -9.21 -3.63 18.98
N GLU A 199 -9.93 -3.24 17.93
CA GLU A 199 -11.08 -2.35 18.04
C GLU A 199 -12.33 -2.94 17.36
N GLU A 200 -13.48 -2.30 17.59
CA GLU A 200 -14.67 -2.54 16.78
C GLU A 200 -14.78 -1.41 15.77
N LYS A 201 -14.66 -1.75 14.48
CA LYS A 201 -14.78 -0.81 13.37
C LYS A 201 -15.91 -1.28 12.47
N HIS A 202 -16.83 -0.37 12.13
CA HIS A 202 -18.01 -0.65 11.30
C HIS A 202 -18.79 -1.93 11.71
N GLY A 203 -18.92 -2.17 13.03
CA GLY A 203 -19.70 -3.27 13.59
C GLY A 203 -19.04 -4.66 13.54
N HIS A 204 -17.74 -4.72 13.22
CA HIS A 204 -16.97 -5.97 13.20
C HIS A 204 -15.60 -5.79 13.86
N GLU A 205 -14.89 -6.89 14.04
CA GLU A 205 -13.59 -6.89 14.69
C GLU A 205 -12.50 -6.43 13.75
N HIS A 206 -11.69 -5.48 14.21
CA HIS A 206 -10.59 -4.90 13.46
C HIS A 206 -9.29 -5.05 14.25
N LEU A 207 -8.24 -5.52 13.58
CA LEU A 207 -6.89 -5.65 14.13
C LEU A 207 -5.93 -4.72 13.42
N GLU A 208 -5.22 -3.89 14.17
CA GLU A 208 -4.02 -3.23 13.69
C GLU A 208 -2.80 -4.03 14.17
N ILE A 209 -1.98 -4.51 13.24
CA ILE A 209 -0.80 -5.35 13.53
C ILE A 209 0.46 -4.63 13.07
N HIS A 210 1.40 -4.47 14.01
CA HIS A 210 2.73 -3.99 13.69
C HIS A 210 3.54 -5.07 13.00
N VAL A 211 4.13 -4.72 11.86
CA VAL A 211 5.06 -5.60 11.16
C VAL A 211 6.48 -5.14 11.40
N PRO A 212 7.24 -5.81 12.30
CA PRO A 212 8.59 -5.38 12.61
C PRO A 212 9.53 -5.65 11.42
N ARG A 213 10.53 -4.76 11.27
CA ARG A 213 11.41 -4.72 10.09
C ARG A 213 12.25 -5.98 9.92
N ASP A 214 12.51 -6.72 11.00
CA ASP A 214 13.29 -7.96 11.04
C ASP A 214 12.55 -9.20 10.51
N VAL A 215 11.22 -9.10 10.32
CA VAL A 215 10.44 -10.12 9.60
C VAL A 215 10.90 -10.23 8.14
N VAL A 216 11.47 -9.16 7.59
CA VAL A 216 11.77 -9.01 6.18
C VAL A 216 13.27 -8.78 5.96
N GLN A 217 13.90 -9.62 5.15
CA GLN A 217 15.28 -9.45 4.66
C GLN A 217 15.27 -9.29 3.14
N GLY A 218 15.43 -8.06 2.63
CA GLY A 218 15.16 -7.75 1.23
C GLY A 218 13.67 -7.91 0.93
N PHE A 219 13.31 -8.87 0.09
CA PHE A 219 11.92 -9.35 -0.10
C PHE A 219 11.65 -10.73 0.50
N ARG A 220 12.63 -11.31 1.21
CA ARG A 220 12.49 -12.64 1.81
C ARG A 220 11.95 -12.53 3.23
N LEU A 221 11.05 -13.42 3.58
CA LEU A 221 10.45 -13.50 4.91
C LEU A 221 11.27 -14.43 5.80
N THR A 222 11.53 -14.01 7.04
CA THR A 222 12.22 -14.84 8.03
C THR A 222 11.21 -15.73 8.75
N ARG A 223 11.56 -17.01 8.97
CA ARG A 223 10.68 -17.94 9.70
C ARG A 223 10.38 -17.44 11.11
N SER A 224 11.40 -16.97 11.83
CA SER A 224 11.25 -16.43 13.18
C SER A 224 10.30 -15.23 13.20
N GLY A 225 10.45 -14.29 12.26
CA GLY A 225 9.58 -13.13 12.18
C GLY A 225 8.12 -13.50 11.87
N LEU A 226 7.89 -14.48 10.99
CA LEU A 226 6.54 -14.98 10.74
C LEU A 226 5.92 -15.66 11.97
N ASP A 227 6.72 -16.41 12.73
CA ASP A 227 6.25 -17.06 13.96
C ASP A 227 5.92 -16.03 15.05
N ASP A 228 6.70 -14.95 15.15
CA ASP A 228 6.44 -13.82 16.04
C ASP A 228 5.17 -13.07 15.64
N LEU A 229 4.99 -12.74 14.35
CA LEU A 229 3.74 -12.13 13.85
C LEU A 229 2.51 -12.98 14.15
N ARG A 230 2.58 -14.29 13.94
CA ARG A 230 1.49 -15.22 14.26
C ARG A 230 1.17 -15.21 15.76
N ARG A 231 2.19 -15.16 16.61
CA ARG A 231 2.02 -15.05 18.06
C ARG A 231 1.33 -13.73 18.42
N ASP A 232 1.73 -12.63 17.80
CA ASP A 232 1.18 -11.30 18.07
C ASP A 232 -0.28 -11.18 17.62
N VAL A 233 -0.62 -11.70 16.43
CA VAL A 233 -2.02 -11.78 15.95
C VAL A 233 -2.86 -12.64 16.90
N ARG A 234 -2.37 -13.83 17.28
CA ARG A 234 -3.07 -14.69 18.25
C ARG A 234 -3.20 -14.02 19.61
N GLY A 235 -2.19 -13.27 20.03
CA GLY A 235 -2.21 -12.48 21.25
C GLY A 235 -3.34 -11.46 21.20
N ALA A 236 -3.37 -10.63 20.16
CA ALA A 236 -4.40 -9.62 19.94
C ALA A 236 -5.81 -10.24 19.95
N LEU A 237 -6.02 -11.29 19.16
CA LEU A 237 -7.30 -12.02 19.12
C LEU A 237 -7.71 -12.61 20.49
N ARG A 238 -6.75 -13.06 21.32
CA ARG A 238 -7.03 -13.68 22.63
C ARG A 238 -7.22 -12.68 23.77
N PHE A 239 -6.64 -11.47 23.67
CA PHE A 239 -6.77 -10.44 24.70
C PHE A 239 -8.21 -9.93 24.89
N LYS A 240 -9.14 -10.31 24.00
CA LYS A 240 -10.59 -10.05 24.15
C LYS A 240 -11.38 -11.05 25.01
N VAL A 241 -10.75 -12.04 25.66
CA VAL A 241 -11.40 -12.68 26.82
C VAL A 241 -11.30 -11.74 28.02
N GLY A 242 -12.07 -10.64 28.02
CA GLY A 242 -12.33 -9.83 29.22
C GLY A 242 -11.92 -8.34 29.22
N VAL A 243 -11.70 -7.68 28.08
CA VAL A 243 -11.41 -6.23 28.06
C VAL A 243 -12.52 -5.48 27.31
N GLU A 244 -13.09 -4.46 27.96
CA GLU A 244 -14.13 -3.59 27.40
C GLU A 244 -13.63 -2.89 26.13
N PRO A 245 -14.51 -2.71 25.12
CA PRO A 245 -14.14 -2.02 23.89
C PRO A 245 -13.68 -0.59 24.20
N HIS A 246 -12.47 -0.24 23.75
CA HIS A 246 -12.03 1.15 23.77
C HIS A 246 -12.98 2.01 22.92
N ALA A 247 -13.26 3.21 23.41
CA ALA A 247 -14.16 4.16 22.78
C ALA A 247 -13.78 4.39 21.32
N SER A 248 -14.78 4.37 20.43
CA SER A 248 -14.58 4.56 19.00
C SER A 248 -13.80 5.84 18.72
N HIS A 249 -12.63 5.69 18.07
CA HIS A 249 -12.06 6.80 17.33
C HIS A 249 -13.07 7.14 16.24
N LYS A 250 -13.67 8.34 16.35
CA LYS A 250 -14.63 8.85 15.37
C LYS A 250 -13.91 9.08 14.03
N HIS A 251 -13.70 8.02 13.27
CA HIS A 251 -13.52 8.13 11.84
C HIS A 251 -14.86 8.52 11.24
N TYR A 252 -14.83 9.59 10.44
CA TYR A 252 -15.98 10.26 9.85
C TYR A 252 -17.13 9.30 9.51
N ALA A 253 -18.20 9.37 10.30
CA ALA A 253 -19.44 8.71 9.96
C ALA A 253 -20.02 9.46 8.75
N PHE A 254 -19.85 8.89 7.56
CA PHE A 254 -20.60 9.29 6.37
C PHE A 254 -22.09 9.14 6.72
N LYS A 255 -22.78 10.24 6.97
CA LYS A 255 -24.24 10.21 7.02
C LYS A 255 -24.71 10.10 5.58
N PRO A 256 -25.35 8.99 5.17
CA PRO A 256 -25.99 8.97 3.87
C PRO A 256 -27.03 10.09 3.87
N ILE A 257 -26.90 11.02 2.92
CA ILE A 257 -27.94 11.98 2.61
C ILE A 257 -29.10 11.15 2.08
N VAL A 258 -30.10 10.91 2.94
CA VAL A 258 -31.39 10.42 2.48
C VAL A 258 -31.97 11.54 1.63
N ALA A 259 -31.98 11.34 0.31
CA ALA A 259 -32.76 12.16 -0.59
C ALA A 259 -34.23 12.01 -0.20
N THR A 260 -34.79 13.00 0.47
CA THR A 260 -36.24 13.12 0.62
C THR A 260 -36.80 13.59 -0.72
N ALA A 261 -37.56 12.70 -1.36
CA ALA A 261 -38.52 13.06 -2.40
C ALA A 261 -39.70 13.84 -1.81
#